data_AF-A0A6N2KX09-F1
#
_entry.id   AF-A0A6N2KX09-F1
#
_cell.length_a   1.000
_cell.length_b   1.000
_cell.length_c   1.000
_cell.angle_alpha   90.00
_cell.angle_beta   90.00
_cell.angle_gamma   90.00
#
_symmetry.space_group_name_H-M   'P 1'
#
loop_
_entity.id
_entity.type
_entity.pdbx_description
1 polymer ?
#
loop_
_entity_poly.entity_id
_entity_poly.type
_entity_poly.pdbx_seq_one_letter_code
_entity_poly.pdbx_strand_id
1 'polypeptide(L)'
;MDRESGSALYLYQSFLPTIYEELSVRSGGYRVPITTQMEKESGPKTHGSDPVVVAELYAIMEAVADRIEMHKNIGEQRDNWNHLLLNSIHAMTLTAATMCGLAVASASGEPLAGLKVSSTILYLAATGMLAIMNKIQPSQLAEEQRNASRLFKQLHGQIQTLLSVGNPTVSDVNDAMENVLALDKAYPFHY
;
A
#
# COMPACT_ATOMS: atom_id res chain seq x y z
N MET A 1 20.38 22.74 5.57
CA MET A 1 19.57 21.50 5.61
C MET A 1 18.33 21.77 4.79
N ASP A 2 18.44 21.77 3.45
CA ASP A 2 17.32 22.06 2.54
C ASP A 2 17.54 21.35 1.20
N ARG A 3 17.52 20.03 1.22
CA ARG A 3 17.54 19.19 0.00
C ARG A 3 16.41 18.17 -0.06
N GLU A 4 15.77 17.87 1.06
CA GLU A 4 14.74 16.83 1.17
C GLU A 4 13.33 17.35 0.84
N SER A 5 13.07 18.65 1.06
CA SER A 5 11.79 19.30 0.73
C SER A 5 11.52 19.39 -0.78
N GLY A 6 12.59 19.51 -1.59
CA GLY A 6 12.46 19.56 -3.05
C GLY A 6 12.04 18.23 -3.66
N SER A 7 12.59 17.10 -3.19
CA SER A 7 12.38 15.79 -3.78
C SER A 7 10.94 15.26 -3.62
N ALA A 8 10.26 15.62 -2.53
CA ALA A 8 8.88 15.22 -2.27
C ALA A 8 7.88 15.91 -3.21
N LEU A 9 8.13 17.18 -3.57
CA LEU A 9 7.33 17.90 -4.56
C LEU A 9 7.55 17.37 -5.98
N TYR A 10 8.77 16.93 -6.32
CA TYR A 10 9.05 16.31 -7.63
C TYR A 10 8.34 14.96 -7.82
N LEU A 11 8.22 14.13 -6.78
CA LEU A 11 7.50 12.86 -6.88
C LEU A 11 5.97 13.06 -6.99
N TYR A 12 5.41 14.01 -6.23
CA TYR A 12 4.00 14.37 -6.34
C TYR A 12 3.65 14.98 -7.72
N GLN A 13 4.53 15.84 -8.24
CA GLN A 13 4.38 16.44 -9.57
C GLN A 13 4.67 15.43 -10.71
N SER A 14 5.35 14.31 -10.45
CA SER A 14 5.57 13.25 -11.44
C SER A 14 4.44 12.21 -11.47
N PHE A 15 3.71 12.03 -10.38
CA PHE A 15 2.66 11.02 -10.28
C PHE A 15 1.29 11.51 -10.74
N LEU A 16 0.97 12.79 -10.49
CA LEU A 16 -0.23 13.43 -11.05
C LEU A 16 -0.30 13.33 -12.59
N PRO A 17 0.75 13.69 -13.36
CA PRO A 17 0.73 13.52 -14.80
C PRO A 17 0.71 12.05 -15.21
N THR A 18 1.13 11.08 -14.40
CA THR A 18 0.92 9.64 -14.70
C THR A 18 -0.55 9.26 -14.62
N ILE A 19 -1.27 9.73 -13.60
CA ILE A 19 -2.72 9.49 -13.51
C ILE A 19 -3.47 10.23 -14.63
N TYR A 20 -3.12 11.49 -14.91
CA TYR A 20 -3.72 12.24 -16.02
C TYR A 20 -3.32 11.69 -17.40
N GLU A 21 -2.10 11.19 -17.61
CA GLU A 21 -1.68 10.51 -18.85
C GLU A 21 -2.35 9.16 -19.00
N GLU A 22 -2.40 8.32 -17.95
CA GLU A 22 -3.11 7.04 -18.00
C GLU A 22 -4.60 7.25 -18.27
N LEU A 23 -5.23 8.24 -17.65
CA LEU A 23 -6.61 8.65 -17.93
C LEU A 23 -6.77 9.21 -19.36
N SER A 24 -5.84 10.04 -19.85
CA SER A 24 -5.85 10.65 -21.19
C SER A 24 -5.61 9.64 -22.31
N VAL A 25 -4.65 8.72 -22.12
CA VAL A 25 -4.32 7.63 -23.03
C VAL A 25 -5.49 6.65 -23.10
N ARG A 26 -6.12 6.32 -21.96
CA ARG A 26 -7.27 5.41 -21.90
C ARG A 26 -8.55 6.06 -22.43
N SER A 27 -8.77 7.36 -22.19
CA SER A 27 -9.86 8.16 -22.78
C SER A 27 -9.72 8.34 -24.29
N GLY A 28 -8.49 8.52 -24.79
CA GLY A 28 -8.18 8.60 -26.22
C GLY A 28 -8.56 7.34 -27.03
N GLY A 29 -8.69 6.19 -26.35
CA GLY A 29 -9.18 4.94 -26.93
C GLY A 29 -10.69 4.85 -27.16
N TYR A 30 -11.48 5.76 -26.60
CA TYR A 30 -12.96 5.78 -26.69
C TYR A 30 -13.50 6.86 -27.66
N ARG A 31 -12.76 7.22 -28.72
CA ARG A 31 -13.31 8.06 -29.79
C ARG A 31 -14.33 7.27 -30.60
N VAL A 32 -15.59 7.31 -30.18
CA VAL A 32 -16.73 6.89 -30.99
C VAL A 32 -16.81 7.82 -32.22
N PRO A 33 -16.83 7.30 -33.46
CA PRO A 33 -16.95 8.14 -34.64
C PRO A 33 -18.38 8.69 -34.72
N ILE A 34 -18.55 9.98 -34.40
CA ILE A 34 -19.81 10.68 -34.63
C ILE A 34 -19.95 10.89 -36.14
N THR A 35 -20.74 10.05 -36.79
CA THR A 35 -21.18 10.29 -38.16
C THR A 35 -22.38 11.23 -38.08
N THR A 36 -22.21 12.45 -38.56
CA THR A 36 -23.27 13.46 -38.69
C THR A 36 -24.35 12.94 -39.64
N GLN A 37 -25.59 12.76 -39.15
CA GLN A 37 -26.81 13.09 -39.88
C GLN A 37 -27.85 13.64 -38.90
N MET A 38 -28.37 14.82 -39.21
CA MET A 38 -29.49 15.45 -38.51
C MET A 38 -30.80 14.85 -39.03
N GLU A 39 -31.63 14.30 -38.15
CA GLU A 39 -33.08 14.36 -38.34
C GLU A 39 -33.78 14.59 -36.99
N LYS A 40 -34.80 15.45 -37.06
CA LYS A 40 -35.52 16.11 -36.00
C LYS A 40 -36.64 15.20 -35.50
N GLU A 41 -36.59 14.75 -34.26
CA GLU A 41 -37.82 14.34 -33.55
C GLU A 41 -37.70 14.52 -32.04
N SER A 42 -38.69 15.22 -31.48
CA SER A 42 -38.84 15.52 -30.06
C SER A 42 -39.27 14.27 -29.29
N GLY A 43 -38.32 13.59 -28.67
CA GLY A 43 -38.56 12.53 -27.67
C GLY A 43 -38.22 13.01 -26.25
N PRO A 44 -38.79 12.40 -25.20
CA PRO A 44 -38.51 12.79 -23.83
C PRO A 44 -37.03 12.56 -23.55
N LYS A 45 -36.33 13.58 -23.06
CA LYS A 45 -34.92 13.46 -22.65
C LYS A 45 -34.86 12.52 -21.44
N THR A 46 -34.67 11.24 -21.69
CA THR A 46 -34.17 10.32 -20.67
C THR A 46 -32.82 10.88 -20.23
N HIS A 47 -32.76 11.40 -19.00
CA HIS A 47 -31.52 11.83 -18.34
C HIS A 47 -30.67 10.58 -18.07
N GLY A 48 -30.06 10.03 -19.13
CA GLY A 48 -28.99 9.05 -18.99
C GLY A 48 -27.73 9.77 -18.51
N SER A 49 -26.96 9.10 -17.66
CA SER A 49 -25.66 9.60 -17.19
C SER A 49 -24.73 9.81 -18.38
N ASP A 50 -23.91 10.88 -18.32
CA ASP A 50 -22.97 11.19 -19.38
C ASP A 50 -21.96 10.03 -19.53
N PRO A 51 -21.84 9.41 -20.72
CA PRO A 51 -20.94 8.27 -20.94
C PRO A 51 -19.48 8.59 -20.60
N VAL A 52 -19.06 9.86 -20.72
CA VAL A 52 -17.71 10.31 -20.34
C VAL A 52 -17.52 10.25 -18.83
N VAL A 53 -18.48 10.76 -18.05
CA VAL A 53 -18.46 10.73 -16.58
C VAL A 53 -18.43 9.29 -16.07
N VAL A 54 -19.23 8.41 -16.67
CA VAL A 54 -19.25 6.98 -16.33
C VAL A 54 -17.88 6.35 -16.59
N ALA A 55 -17.26 6.64 -17.74
CA ALA A 55 -15.93 6.12 -18.07
C ALA A 55 -14.84 6.61 -17.11
N GLU A 56 -14.87 7.88 -16.72
CA GLU A 56 -13.95 8.47 -15.74
C GLU A 56 -14.08 7.80 -14.37
N LEU A 57 -15.29 7.58 -13.87
CA LEU A 57 -15.52 6.87 -12.61
C LEU A 57 -15.04 5.41 -12.67
N TYR A 58 -15.22 4.71 -13.79
CA TYR A 58 -14.65 3.37 -13.96
C TYR A 58 -13.12 3.39 -13.93
N ALA A 59 -12.49 4.40 -14.53
CA ALA A 59 -11.03 4.51 -14.50
C ALA A 59 -10.51 4.82 -13.09
N ILE A 60 -11.19 5.68 -12.33
CA ILE A 60 -10.88 5.92 -10.91
C ILE A 60 -11.09 4.64 -10.09
N MET A 61 -12.19 3.92 -10.29
CA MET A 61 -12.48 2.68 -9.58
C MET A 61 -11.40 1.61 -9.82
N GLU A 62 -10.90 1.49 -11.05
CA GLU A 62 -9.77 0.61 -11.39
C GLU A 62 -8.49 1.02 -10.64
N ALA A 63 -8.14 2.30 -10.68
CA ALA A 63 -6.97 2.80 -9.95
C ALA A 63 -7.10 2.57 -8.43
N VAL A 64 -8.31 2.68 -7.87
CA VAL A 64 -8.60 2.32 -6.48
C VAL A 64 -8.42 0.83 -6.24
N ALA A 65 -8.85 -0.05 -7.16
CA ALA A 65 -8.63 -1.49 -7.06
C ALA A 65 -7.14 -1.83 -6.98
N ASP A 66 -6.30 -1.22 -7.82
CA ASP A 66 -4.85 -1.40 -7.77
C ASP A 66 -4.27 -0.98 -6.41
N ARG A 67 -4.71 0.15 -5.85
CA ARG A 67 -4.28 0.62 -4.51
C ARG A 67 -4.68 -0.34 -3.39
N ILE A 68 -5.87 -0.92 -3.47
CA ILE A 68 -6.36 -1.93 -2.51
C ILE A 68 -5.41 -3.12 -2.49
N GLU A 69 -5.05 -3.64 -3.67
CA GLU A 69 -4.15 -4.77 -3.82
C GLU A 69 -2.74 -4.44 -3.32
N MET A 70 -2.24 -3.25 -3.66
CA MET A 70 -0.91 -2.82 -3.25
C MET A 70 -0.79 -2.67 -1.73
N HIS A 71 -1.73 -1.99 -1.07
CA HIS A 71 -1.76 -1.88 0.39
C HIS A 71 -1.91 -3.25 1.08
N LYS A 72 -2.72 -4.15 0.51
CA LYS A 72 -2.86 -5.52 1.02
C LYS A 72 -1.53 -6.27 0.95
N ASN A 73 -0.88 -6.28 -0.21
CA ASN A 73 0.40 -6.97 -0.41
C ASN A 73 1.49 -6.40 0.50
N ILE A 74 1.60 -5.07 0.63
CA ILE A 74 2.57 -4.43 1.53
C ILE A 74 2.28 -4.81 2.99
N GLY A 75 1.02 -4.80 3.41
CA GLY A 75 0.63 -5.23 4.75
C GLY A 75 1.03 -6.67 5.04
N GLU A 76 0.76 -7.59 4.11
CA GLU A 76 1.14 -9.01 4.22
C GLU A 76 2.66 -9.20 4.23
N GLN A 77 3.40 -8.46 3.39
CA GLN A 77 4.86 -8.48 3.44
C GLN A 77 5.36 -8.06 4.81
N ARG A 78 4.91 -6.91 5.35
CA ARG A 78 5.33 -6.40 6.65
C ARG A 78 5.04 -7.37 7.79
N ASP A 79 3.89 -8.05 7.75
CA ASP A 79 3.53 -9.09 8.72
C ASP A 79 4.45 -10.32 8.62
N ASN A 80 4.74 -10.78 7.40
CA ASN A 80 5.71 -11.85 7.18
C ASN A 80 7.11 -11.49 7.68
N TRP A 81 7.59 -10.26 7.41
CA TRP A 81 8.85 -9.75 7.95
C TRP A 81 8.85 -9.74 9.48
N ASN A 82 7.77 -9.28 10.11
CA ASN A 82 7.61 -9.31 11.57
C ASN A 82 7.78 -10.75 12.11
N HIS A 83 7.07 -11.72 11.54
CA HIS A 83 7.14 -13.11 11.94
C HIS A 83 8.53 -13.72 11.74
N LEU A 84 9.16 -13.52 10.57
CA LEU A 84 10.48 -14.06 10.27
C LEU A 84 11.56 -13.53 11.22
N LEU A 85 11.56 -12.22 11.45
CA LEU A 85 12.54 -11.59 12.32
C LEU A 85 12.33 -12.00 13.79
N LEU A 86 11.08 -12.06 14.27
CA LEU A 86 10.78 -12.53 15.63
C LEU A 86 11.22 -13.98 15.82
N ASN A 87 10.91 -14.86 14.87
CA ASN A 87 11.35 -16.26 14.90
C ASN A 87 12.88 -16.39 14.90
N SER A 88 13.57 -15.56 14.10
CA SER A 88 15.04 -15.55 14.06
C SER A 88 15.64 -15.09 15.38
N ILE A 89 15.07 -14.05 16.01
CA ILE A 89 15.48 -13.57 17.34
C ILE A 89 15.26 -14.66 18.40
N HIS A 90 14.12 -15.34 18.38
CA HIS A 90 13.85 -16.45 19.30
C HIS A 90 14.83 -17.61 19.08
N ALA A 91 15.11 -17.96 17.83
CA ALA A 91 16.07 -19.01 17.49
C ALA A 91 17.49 -18.65 17.95
N MET A 92 17.95 -17.41 17.71
CA MET A 92 19.25 -16.94 18.23
C MET A 92 19.30 -16.97 19.75
N THR A 93 18.26 -16.49 20.43
CA THR A 93 18.16 -16.48 21.89
C THR A 93 18.18 -17.89 22.46
N LEU A 94 17.44 -18.83 21.86
CA LEU A 94 17.43 -20.24 22.24
C LEU A 94 18.80 -20.89 22.01
N THR A 95 19.40 -20.66 20.84
CA THR A 95 20.74 -21.19 20.51
C THR A 95 21.79 -20.66 21.49
N ALA A 96 21.74 -19.37 21.82
CA ALA A 96 22.62 -18.76 22.81
C ALA A 96 22.42 -19.38 24.20
N ALA A 97 21.17 -19.60 24.61
CA ALA A 97 20.84 -20.24 25.88
C ALA A 97 21.35 -21.69 25.93
N THR A 98 21.18 -22.46 24.85
CA THR A 98 21.72 -23.82 24.73
C THR A 98 23.25 -23.83 24.79
N MET A 99 23.93 -22.93 24.07
CA MET A 99 25.39 -22.81 24.12
C MET A 99 25.88 -22.43 25.51
N CYS A 100 25.19 -21.50 26.19
CA CYS A 100 25.47 -21.13 27.58
C CYS A 100 25.26 -22.30 28.55
N GLY A 101 24.16 -23.03 28.42
CA GLY A 101 23.84 -24.21 29.23
C GLY A 101 24.86 -25.34 29.04
N LEU A 102 25.23 -25.64 27.79
CA LEU A 102 26.24 -26.65 27.48
C LEU A 102 27.63 -26.24 27.99
N ALA A 103 27.96 -24.96 27.91
CA ALA A 103 29.18 -24.42 28.51
C ALA A 103 29.20 -24.67 30.04
N VAL A 104 28.09 -24.43 30.75
CA VAL A 104 28.04 -24.68 32.21
C VAL A 104 28.11 -26.18 32.55
N ALA A 105 27.48 -27.04 31.74
CA ALA A 105 27.41 -28.48 31.99
C ALA A 105 28.68 -29.27 31.63
N SER A 106 29.62 -28.68 30.89
CA SER A 106 30.83 -29.37 30.40
C SER A 106 31.96 -29.38 31.43
N ALA A 107 32.50 -30.55 31.76
CA ALA A 107 33.68 -30.68 32.61
C ALA A 107 34.96 -30.36 31.81
N SER A 108 35.59 -29.21 32.13
CA SER A 108 36.93 -28.73 31.72
C SER A 108 37.46 -29.13 30.32
N GLY A 109 37.46 -28.17 29.36
CA GLY A 109 38.15 -28.27 28.06
C GLY A 109 37.99 -27.03 27.15
N GLU A 110 38.82 -26.93 26.10
CA GLU A 110 38.88 -25.87 25.06
C GLU A 110 37.54 -25.46 24.38
N PRO A 111 36.55 -26.35 24.12
CA PRO A 111 35.28 -25.95 23.48
C PRO A 111 34.43 -24.98 24.32
N LEU A 112 34.73 -24.87 25.62
CA LEU A 112 33.98 -24.08 26.59
C LEU A 112 34.06 -22.57 26.34
N ALA A 113 35.24 -22.06 25.97
CA ALA A 113 35.44 -20.64 25.70
C ALA A 113 34.70 -20.22 24.42
N GLY A 114 34.77 -21.07 23.37
CA GLY A 114 34.07 -20.85 22.11
C GLY A 114 32.55 -20.78 22.28
N LEU A 115 31.96 -21.68 23.09
CA LEU A 115 30.52 -21.67 23.38
C LEU A 115 30.06 -20.41 24.13
N LYS A 116 30.86 -19.92 25.10
CA LYS A 116 30.56 -18.67 25.84
C LYS A 116 30.66 -17.44 24.95
N VAL A 117 31.73 -17.34 24.15
CA VAL A 117 31.89 -16.22 23.21
C VAL A 117 30.76 -16.24 22.17
N SER A 118 30.44 -17.42 21.62
CA SER A 118 29.35 -17.57 20.64
C SER A 118 27.99 -17.22 21.24
N SER A 119 27.68 -17.65 22.47
CA SER A 119 26.43 -17.29 23.13
C SER A 119 26.32 -15.78 23.38
N THR A 120 27.41 -15.13 23.82
CA THR A 120 27.44 -13.67 23.98
C THR A 120 27.21 -12.95 22.66
N ILE A 121 27.85 -13.38 21.56
CA ILE A 121 27.66 -12.79 20.23
C ILE A 121 26.20 -12.94 19.78
N LEU A 122 25.61 -14.13 19.95
CA LEU A 122 24.21 -14.37 19.58
C LEU A 122 23.23 -13.55 20.40
N TYR A 123 23.46 -13.38 21.70
CA TYR A 123 22.64 -12.47 22.53
C TYR A 123 22.79 -11.02 22.08
N LEU A 124 24.00 -10.55 21.80
CA LEU A 124 24.22 -9.20 21.28
C LEU A 124 23.51 -8.99 19.94
N ALA A 125 23.59 -9.96 19.03
CA ALA A 125 22.89 -9.93 17.74
C ALA A 125 21.37 -9.89 17.92
N ALA A 126 20.80 -10.74 18.78
CA ALA A 126 19.38 -10.76 19.08
C ALA A 126 18.90 -9.42 19.69
N THR A 127 19.64 -8.85 20.64
CA THR A 127 19.34 -7.53 21.21
C THR A 127 19.44 -6.42 20.17
N GLY A 128 20.45 -6.44 19.30
CA GLY A 128 20.60 -5.48 18.22
C GLY A 128 19.44 -5.52 17.22
N MET A 129 19.04 -6.72 16.81
CA MET A 129 17.89 -6.90 15.92
C MET A 129 16.57 -6.45 16.56
N LEU A 130 16.37 -6.72 17.87
CA LEU A 130 15.21 -6.21 18.61
C LEU A 130 15.17 -4.68 18.63
N ALA A 131 16.32 -4.00 18.80
CA ALA A 131 16.38 -2.55 18.78
C ALA A 131 16.00 -1.97 17.40
N ILE A 132 16.45 -2.60 16.31
CA ILE A 132 16.08 -2.21 14.93
C ILE A 132 14.59 -2.47 14.69
N MET A 133 14.09 -3.64 15.07
CA MET A 133 12.68 -4.01 14.91
C MET A 133 11.75 -3.06 15.68
N ASN A 134 12.13 -2.66 16.89
CA ASN A 134 11.36 -1.71 17.68
C ASN A 134 11.31 -0.31 17.03
N LYS A 135 12.31 0.04 16.20
CA LYS A 135 12.32 1.31 15.46
C LYS A 135 11.50 1.26 14.18
N ILE A 136 11.53 0.15 13.45
CA ILE A 136 10.75 -0.02 12.21
C ILE A 136 9.28 -0.34 12.52
N GLN A 137 9.04 -1.04 13.64
CA GLN A 137 7.75 -1.52 14.11
C GLN A 137 6.89 -2.16 13.00
N PRO A 138 7.38 -3.25 12.35
CA PRO A 138 6.75 -3.81 11.16
C PRO A 138 5.28 -4.20 11.36
N SER A 139 4.91 -4.62 12.57
CA SER A 139 3.52 -4.98 12.92
C SER A 139 2.56 -3.79 12.90
N GLN A 140 2.95 -2.63 13.45
CA GLN A 140 2.12 -1.42 13.38
C GLN A 140 1.93 -0.99 11.92
N LEU A 141 3.03 -1.02 11.18
CA LEU A 141 3.05 -0.56 9.81
C LEU A 141 2.26 -1.51 8.89
N ALA A 142 2.23 -2.81 9.19
CA ALA A 142 1.31 -3.75 8.55
C ALA A 142 -0.17 -3.39 8.81
N GLU A 143 -0.51 -3.01 10.04
CA GLU A 143 -1.88 -2.65 10.41
C GLU A 143 -2.32 -1.33 9.76
N GLU A 144 -1.44 -0.34 9.66
CA GLU A 144 -1.70 0.89 8.91
C GLU A 144 -2.04 0.60 7.43
N GLN A 145 -1.33 -0.34 6.81
CA GLN A 145 -1.57 -0.75 5.43
C GLN A 145 -2.88 -1.55 5.29
N ARG A 146 -3.23 -2.38 6.28
CA ARG A 146 -4.55 -3.04 6.34
C ARG A 146 -5.68 -2.03 6.45
N ASN A 147 -5.51 -0.99 7.27
CA ASN A 147 -6.51 0.07 7.41
C ASN A 147 -6.65 0.89 6.11
N ALA A 148 -5.54 1.23 5.44
CA ALA A 148 -5.55 1.87 4.13
C ALA A 148 -6.33 1.03 3.10
N SER A 149 -6.03 -0.27 2.99
CA SER A 149 -6.74 -1.21 2.10
C SER A 149 -8.25 -1.23 2.40
N ARG A 150 -8.65 -1.17 3.68
CA ARG A 150 -10.07 -1.11 4.09
C ARG A 150 -10.74 0.19 3.62
N LEU A 151 -10.09 1.33 3.79
CA LEU A 151 -10.63 2.64 3.38
C LEU A 151 -10.77 2.73 1.86
N PHE A 152 -9.77 2.28 1.10
CA PHE A 152 -9.86 2.21 -0.36
C PHE A 152 -10.97 1.25 -0.83
N LYS A 153 -11.18 0.11 -0.14
CA LYS A 153 -12.33 -0.78 -0.42
C LYS A 153 -13.67 -0.09 -0.22
N GLN A 154 -13.79 0.75 0.81
CA GLN A 154 -15.00 1.53 1.04
C GLN A 154 -15.23 2.53 -0.09
N LEU A 155 -14.20 3.23 -0.53
CA LEU A 155 -14.26 4.15 -1.67
C LEU A 155 -14.64 3.42 -2.97
N HIS A 156 -14.01 2.27 -3.26
CA HIS A 156 -14.38 1.43 -4.40
C HIS A 156 -15.86 1.04 -4.37
N GLY A 157 -16.38 0.63 -3.20
CA GLY A 157 -17.78 0.27 -3.03
C GLY A 157 -18.74 1.45 -3.21
N GLN A 158 -18.36 2.66 -2.78
CA GLN A 158 -19.13 3.88 -3.02
C GLN A 158 -19.21 4.21 -4.51
N ILE A 159 -18.08 4.18 -5.23
CA ILE A 159 -18.05 4.43 -6.68
C ILE A 159 -18.88 3.36 -7.43
N GLN A 160 -18.71 2.08 -7.08
CA GLN A 160 -19.48 0.99 -7.68
C GLN A 160 -20.99 1.16 -7.46
N THR A 161 -21.41 1.57 -6.26
CA THR A 161 -22.82 1.80 -5.93
C THR A 161 -23.37 2.98 -6.74
N LEU A 162 -22.61 4.07 -6.85
CA LEU A 162 -22.97 5.24 -7.65
C LEU A 162 -23.15 4.86 -9.14
N LEU A 163 -22.23 4.06 -9.69
CA LEU A 163 -22.30 3.58 -11.08
C LEU A 163 -23.49 2.63 -11.33
N SER A 164 -23.90 1.85 -10.33
CA SER A 164 -24.93 0.81 -10.49
C SER A 164 -26.35 1.32 -10.32
N VAL A 165 -26.56 2.28 -9.40
CA VAL A 165 -27.90 2.72 -8.96
C VAL A 165 -28.11 4.23 -9.10
N GLY A 166 -27.03 5.01 -9.16
CA GLY A 166 -27.07 6.47 -9.22
C GLY A 166 -27.18 7.03 -10.63
N ASN A 167 -27.16 8.37 -10.72
CA ASN A 167 -26.97 9.09 -11.96
C ASN A 167 -25.67 9.91 -11.86
N PRO A 168 -24.51 9.31 -12.19
CA PRO A 168 -23.22 9.96 -12.11
C PRO A 168 -23.15 11.36 -12.74
N THR A 169 -22.49 12.27 -12.03
CA THR A 169 -22.20 13.63 -12.47
C THR A 169 -20.71 13.92 -12.41
N VAL A 170 -20.28 15.01 -13.05
CA VAL A 170 -18.89 15.48 -12.98
C VAL A 170 -18.47 15.81 -11.53
N SER A 171 -19.42 16.21 -10.67
CA SER A 171 -19.14 16.43 -9.25
C SER A 171 -18.69 15.14 -8.57
N ASP A 172 -19.34 14.02 -8.88
CA ASP A 172 -19.00 12.73 -8.28
C ASP A 172 -17.61 12.23 -8.72
N VAL A 173 -17.20 12.56 -9.95
CA VAL A 173 -15.83 12.29 -10.44
C VAL A 173 -14.81 13.07 -9.61
N ASN A 174 -15.05 14.36 -9.39
CA ASN A 174 -14.18 15.20 -8.58
C ASN A 174 -14.12 14.70 -7.13
N ASP A 175 -15.27 14.38 -6.52
CA ASP A 175 -15.34 13.86 -5.16
C ASP A 175 -14.60 12.52 -5.03
N ALA A 176 -14.77 11.62 -5.99
CA ALA A 176 -14.04 10.35 -6.01
C ALA A 176 -12.52 10.57 -6.11
N MET A 177 -12.09 11.47 -7.00
CA MET A 177 -10.67 11.82 -7.17
C MET A 177 -10.08 12.46 -5.91
N GLU A 178 -10.78 13.40 -5.27
CA GLU A 178 -10.35 14.03 -4.03
C GLU A 178 -10.20 13.02 -2.90
N ASN A 179 -11.12 12.07 -2.78
CA ASN A 179 -11.03 10.99 -1.80
C ASN A 179 -9.82 10.08 -2.05
N VAL A 180 -9.52 9.73 -3.31
CA VAL A 180 -8.29 8.97 -3.65
C VAL A 180 -7.05 9.74 -3.20
N LEU A 181 -6.94 11.02 -3.55
CA LEU A 181 -5.80 11.86 -3.20
C LEU A 181 -5.65 12.05 -1.68
N ALA A 182 -6.76 12.20 -0.97
CA ALA A 182 -6.77 12.31 0.48
C ALA A 182 -6.27 11.01 1.15
N LEU A 183 -6.69 9.85 0.64
CA LEU A 183 -6.23 8.56 1.14
C LEU A 183 -4.75 8.30 0.82
N ASP A 184 -4.29 8.59 -0.40
CA ASP A 184 -2.87 8.45 -0.79
C ASP A 184 -1.98 9.35 0.09
N LYS A 185 -2.47 10.54 0.47
CA LYS A 185 -1.77 11.44 1.39
C LYS A 185 -1.75 10.94 2.83
N ALA A 186 -2.85 10.35 3.30
CA ALA A 186 -2.96 9.84 4.67
C ALA A 186 -2.21 8.52 4.86
N TYR A 187 -2.11 7.70 3.82
CA TYR A 187 -1.50 6.38 3.82
C TYR A 187 -0.50 6.24 2.68
N PRO A 188 0.67 6.89 2.77
CA PRO A 188 1.71 6.74 1.76
C PRO A 188 2.26 5.31 1.74
N PHE A 189 2.80 4.90 0.60
CA PHE A 189 3.44 3.59 0.44
C PHE A 189 4.82 3.48 1.11
N HIS A 190 5.42 4.61 1.52
CA HIS A 190 6.81 4.68 1.96
C HIS A 190 6.92 4.80 3.48
N TYR A 191 7.54 3.79 4.10
CA TYR A 191 8.23 3.79 5.41
C TYR A 191 9.16 2.59 5.50
#